data_AF-A0A3B9WUT9-F1
#
_entry.id   AF-A0A3B9WUT9-F1
#
_cell.length_a   1.000
_cell.length_b   1.000
_cell.length_c   1.000
_cell.angle_alpha   90.00
_cell.angle_beta   90.00
_cell.angle_gamma   90.00
#
_symmetry.space_group_name_H-M   'P 1'
#
loop_
_entity.id
_entity.type
_entity.pdbx_description
1 polymer ?
#
loop_
_entity_poly.entity_id
_entity_poly.type
_entity_poly.pdbx_seq_one_letter_code
_entity_poly.pdbx_strand_id
1 'polypeptide(L)'
;MLHPNYYVELEKYNRIVNMPNRKADIYNGIFDRYVNPVLTRRHIPLTWKYDLNIETNPFFMERLGVNAVMNSGAIELNGKFYLVARIEGADRKSFFGVAESDTGIDGFKFLDYPILLDDTCPE
;
A
#
# COMPACT_ATOMS: atom_id res chain seq x y z
N MET A 1 -24.58 -4.37 -4.93
CA MET A 1 -23.92 -5.54 -5.57
C MET A 1 -22.52 -5.11 -5.99
N LEU A 2 -21.50 -5.98 -5.89
CA LEU A 2 -20.14 -5.62 -6.31
C LEU A 2 -19.99 -5.75 -7.83
N HIS A 3 -19.27 -4.82 -8.45
CA HIS A 3 -18.98 -4.89 -9.88
C HIS A 3 -18.03 -6.08 -10.19
N PRO A 4 -18.24 -6.89 -11.26
CA PRO A 4 -17.41 -8.07 -11.55
C PRO A 4 -15.89 -7.80 -11.64
N ASN A 5 -15.50 -6.66 -12.21
CA ASN A 5 -14.09 -6.22 -12.27
C ASN A 5 -13.41 -6.08 -10.89
N TYR A 6 -14.17 -5.94 -9.81
CA TYR A 6 -13.62 -5.96 -8.45
C TYR A 6 -12.83 -7.24 -8.19
N TYR A 7 -13.36 -8.41 -8.57
CA TYR A 7 -12.69 -9.68 -8.33
C TYR A 7 -11.42 -9.84 -9.17
N VAL A 8 -11.40 -9.29 -10.39
CA VAL A 8 -10.22 -9.28 -11.25
C VAL A 8 -9.11 -8.42 -10.65
N GLU A 9 -9.43 -7.22 -10.17
CA GLU A 9 -8.44 -6.36 -9.51
C GLU A 9 -8.03 -6.91 -8.14
N LEU A 10 -8.95 -7.54 -7.41
CA LEU A 10 -8.68 -8.16 -6.11
C LEU A 10 -7.67 -9.30 -6.26
N GLU A 11 -7.79 -10.11 -7.31
CA GLU A 11 -6.81 -11.14 -7.62
C GLU A 11 -5.43 -10.53 -7.90
N LYS A 12 -5.36 -9.45 -8.69
CA LYS A 12 -4.09 -8.74 -8.96
C LYS A 12 -3.48 -8.16 -7.68
N TYR A 13 -4.29 -7.56 -6.82
CA TYR A 13 -3.88 -7.05 -5.51
C TYR A 13 -3.31 -8.17 -4.63
N ASN A 14 -4.05 -9.27 -4.49
CA ASN A 14 -3.64 -10.43 -3.69
C ASN A 14 -2.33 -11.05 -4.18
N ARG A 15 -2.10 -11.09 -5.50
CA ARG A 15 -0.82 -11.55 -6.04
C ARG A 15 0.35 -10.65 -5.67
N ILE A 16 0.14 -9.34 -5.52
CA ILE A 16 1.18 -8.39 -5.14
C ILE A 16 1.47 -8.47 -3.64
N VAL A 17 0.44 -8.35 -2.78
CA VAL A 17 0.65 -8.27 -1.33
C VAL A 17 1.06 -9.60 -0.68
N ASN A 18 0.91 -10.72 -1.38
CA ASN A 18 1.37 -12.03 -0.93
C ASN A 18 2.59 -12.53 -1.74
N MET A 19 3.21 -11.69 -2.58
CA MET A 19 4.40 -12.08 -3.35
C MET A 19 5.60 -12.23 -2.42
N PRO A 20 6.22 -13.42 -2.31
CA PRO A 20 7.47 -13.56 -1.60
C PRO A 20 8.56 -12.75 -2.30
N ASN A 21 9.45 -12.14 -1.53
CA ASN A 21 10.57 -11.40 -2.08
C ASN A 21 11.84 -12.25 -2.04
N ARG A 22 12.82 -11.87 -2.86
CA ARG A 22 14.10 -12.55 -2.91
C ARG A 22 15.23 -11.55 -2.85
N LYS A 23 16.29 -11.94 -2.15
CA LYS A 23 17.56 -11.22 -2.18
C LYS A 23 18.06 -11.15 -3.62
N ALA A 24 18.56 -9.99 -4.00
CA ALA A 24 19.19 -9.74 -5.28
C ALA A 24 20.67 -10.16 -5.24
N ASP A 25 21.24 -10.46 -6.40
CA ASP A 25 22.65 -10.92 -6.52
C ASP A 25 23.68 -9.79 -6.32
N ILE A 26 23.23 -8.57 -5.99
CA ILE A 26 24.13 -7.44 -5.72
C ILE A 26 24.78 -7.64 -4.36
N TYR A 27 26.11 -7.62 -4.34
CA TYR A 27 26.92 -7.80 -3.14
C TYR A 27 27.94 -6.69 -2.98
N ASN A 28 28.04 -6.17 -1.76
CA ASN A 28 29.11 -5.24 -1.35
C ASN A 28 29.70 -5.57 0.03
N GLY A 29 29.30 -6.69 0.65
CA GLY A 29 29.73 -7.10 1.99
C GLY A 29 29.09 -6.36 3.16
N ILE A 30 28.15 -5.44 2.92
CA ILE A 30 27.56 -4.58 3.96
C ILE A 30 26.05 -4.82 4.09
N PHE A 31 25.33 -4.84 2.97
CA PHE A 31 23.89 -5.03 2.96
C PHE A 31 23.44 -5.86 1.76
N ASP A 32 22.22 -6.38 1.89
CA ASP A 32 21.53 -7.08 0.83
C ASP A 32 20.41 -6.20 0.26
N ARG A 33 20.29 -6.21 -1.07
CA ARG A 33 19.11 -5.65 -1.74
C ARG A 33 18.14 -6.76 -2.07
N TYR A 34 16.89 -6.38 -2.26
CA TYR A 34 15.82 -7.28 -2.68
C TYR A 34 15.31 -6.90 -4.05
N VAL A 35 14.79 -7.90 -4.77
CA VAL A 35 14.36 -7.74 -6.16
C VAL A 35 13.08 -6.90 -6.25
N ASN A 36 12.12 -7.15 -5.37
CA ASN A 36 10.85 -6.43 -5.38
C ASN A 36 10.84 -5.33 -4.31
N PRO A 37 10.23 -4.17 -4.60
CA PRO A 37 9.91 -3.19 -3.57
C PRO A 37 8.92 -3.76 -2.55
N VAL A 38 9.11 -3.42 -1.28
CA VAL A 38 8.19 -3.82 -0.19
C VAL A 38 6.84 -3.12 -0.26
N LEU A 39 6.80 -1.92 -0.85
CA LEU A 39 5.58 -1.15 -1.08
C LEU A 39 5.66 -0.42 -2.42
N THR A 40 4.52 -0.30 -3.08
CA THR A 40 4.29 0.49 -4.29
C THR A 40 2.83 0.98 -4.28
N ARG A 41 2.43 1.85 -5.21
CA ARG A 41 1.00 2.22 -5.37
C ARG A 41 0.06 1.02 -5.58
N ARG A 42 0.58 -0.13 -6.02
CA ARG A 42 -0.19 -1.37 -6.22
C ARG A 42 -0.47 -2.12 -4.91
N HIS A 43 0.17 -1.73 -3.81
CA HIS A 43 -0.10 -2.26 -2.47
C HIS A 43 -1.24 -1.53 -1.77
N ILE A 44 -1.75 -0.42 -2.34
CA ILE A 44 -2.90 0.29 -1.77
C ILE A 44 -4.17 -0.55 -1.93
N PRO A 45 -4.95 -0.77 -0.86
CA PRO A 45 -6.22 -1.48 -0.92
C PRO A 45 -7.16 -0.90 -1.98
N LEU A 46 -7.89 -1.76 -2.68
CA LEU A 46 -8.83 -1.32 -3.72
C LEU A 46 -9.92 -0.41 -3.17
N THR A 47 -10.36 -0.65 -1.93
CA THR A 47 -11.36 0.15 -1.22
C THR A 47 -10.96 1.61 -1.01
N TRP A 48 -9.67 1.94 -1.06
CA TRP A 48 -9.20 3.32 -0.96
C TRP A 48 -9.30 4.06 -2.30
N LYS A 49 -9.32 3.32 -3.41
CA LYS A 49 -9.17 3.87 -4.77
C LYS A 49 -10.44 3.77 -5.59
N TYR A 50 -11.25 2.74 -5.35
CA TYR A 50 -12.46 2.44 -6.10
C TYR A 50 -13.69 2.57 -5.21
N ASP A 51 -14.73 3.18 -5.76
CA ASP A 51 -16.09 2.93 -5.30
C ASP A 51 -16.52 1.56 -5.85
N LEU A 52 -16.81 0.62 -4.95
CA LEU A 52 -17.12 -0.77 -5.30
C LEU A 52 -18.61 -0.99 -5.61
N ASN A 53 -19.46 -0.01 -5.35
CA ASN A 53 -20.88 -0.12 -5.59
C ASN A 53 -21.18 0.08 -7.07
N ILE A 54 -21.78 -0.93 -7.70
CA ILE A 54 -22.11 -0.90 -9.14
C ILE A 54 -23.10 0.22 -9.50
N GLU A 55 -23.98 0.62 -8.59
CA GLU A 55 -24.98 1.66 -8.85
C GLU A 55 -24.34 3.06 -8.97
N THR A 56 -23.30 3.31 -8.19
CA THR A 56 -22.58 4.60 -8.14
C THR A 56 -21.28 4.59 -8.95
N ASN A 57 -20.79 3.42 -9.34
CA ASN A 57 -19.63 3.22 -10.22
C ASN A 57 -19.84 2.10 -11.25
N PRO A 58 -20.76 2.27 -12.21
CA PRO A 58 -21.13 1.23 -13.18
C PRO A 58 -20.00 0.82 -14.13
N PHE A 59 -18.96 1.64 -14.25
CA PHE A 59 -17.79 1.38 -15.09
C PHE A 59 -16.56 0.91 -14.30
N PHE A 60 -16.69 0.76 -12.98
CA PHE A 60 -15.60 0.38 -12.08
C PHE A 60 -14.33 1.22 -12.27
N MET A 61 -14.52 2.54 -12.41
CA MET A 61 -13.41 3.48 -12.57
C MET A 61 -12.73 3.73 -11.23
N GLU A 62 -11.42 3.95 -11.27
CA GLU A 62 -10.69 4.47 -10.10
C GLU A 62 -11.20 5.88 -9.80
N ARG A 63 -11.63 6.11 -8.55
CA ARG A 63 -12.17 7.38 -8.07
C ARG A 63 -11.08 8.24 -7.42
N LEU A 64 -10.21 7.60 -6.64
CA LEU A 64 -9.12 8.24 -5.90
C LEU A 64 -7.82 7.53 -6.26
N GLY A 65 -7.16 8.02 -7.32
CA GLY A 65 -5.89 7.45 -7.77
C GLY A 65 -4.76 7.66 -6.76
N VAL A 66 -3.84 6.70 -6.68
CA VAL A 66 -2.59 6.84 -5.92
C VAL A 66 -1.41 6.85 -6.88
N ASN A 67 -0.60 7.89 -6.78
CA ASN A 67 0.58 8.08 -7.61
C ASN A 67 1.78 7.30 -7.09
N ALA A 68 2.09 7.43 -5.79
CA ALA A 68 3.30 6.87 -5.20
C ALA A 68 3.14 6.47 -3.72
N VAL A 69 4.01 5.57 -3.27
CA VAL A 69 4.22 5.20 -1.87
C VAL A 69 5.71 5.21 -1.62
N MET A 70 6.19 6.04 -0.70
CA MET A 70 7.62 6.33 -0.52
C MET A 70 7.93 6.88 0.88
N ASN A 71 9.21 7.12 1.16
CA ASN A 71 9.70 7.84 2.35
C ASN A 71 9.07 7.38 3.69
N SER A 72 8.99 6.08 3.91
CA SER A 72 8.33 5.51 5.08
C SER A 72 9.17 5.64 6.34
N GLY A 73 8.53 5.97 7.47
CA GLY A 73 9.05 5.63 8.78
C GLY A 73 8.90 4.12 9.03
N ALA A 74 9.69 3.56 9.94
CA ALA A 74 9.67 2.13 10.26
C ALA A 74 9.80 1.89 11.77
N ILE A 75 9.08 0.89 12.28
CA ILE A 75 9.20 0.41 13.66
C ILE A 75 8.95 -1.10 13.73
N GLU A 76 9.73 -1.81 14.54
CA GLU A 76 9.39 -3.16 14.97
C GLU A 76 8.60 -3.06 16.28
N LEU A 77 7.41 -3.65 16.31
CA LEU A 77 6.53 -3.62 17.48
C LEU A 77 5.84 -4.98 17.63
N ASN A 78 5.89 -5.56 18.83
CA ASN A 78 5.24 -6.85 19.14
C ASN A 78 5.62 -8.00 18.16
N GLY A 79 6.86 -8.02 17.69
CA GLY A 79 7.36 -9.06 16.77
C GLY A 79 6.89 -8.90 15.32
N LYS A 80 6.31 -7.76 14.96
CA LYS A 80 5.92 -7.40 13.58
C LYS A 80 6.66 -6.16 13.11
N PHE A 81 6.82 -6.05 11.79
CA PHE A 81 7.43 -4.89 11.13
C PHE A 81 6.35 -3.97 10.60
N TYR A 82 6.39 -2.71 11.03
CA TYR A 82 5.45 -1.67 10.62
C TYR A 82 6.17 -0.60 9.81
N LEU A 83 5.52 -0.17 8.73
CA LEU A 83 5.91 0.99 7.94
C LEU A 83 4.81 2.04 8.02
N VAL A 84 5.16 3.24 8.50
CA VAL A 84 4.32 4.43 8.36
C VAL A 84 4.69 5.10 7.04
N ALA A 85 4.02 4.69 5.97
CA ALA A 85 4.35 5.10 4.61
C ALA A 85 3.74 6.46 4.26
N ARG A 86 4.52 7.31 3.59
CA ARG A 86 4.00 8.51 2.92
C ARG A 86 3.40 8.09 1.58
N ILE A 87 2.11 8.36 1.40
CA ILE A 87 1.32 7.97 0.23
C ILE A 87 0.93 9.24 -0.51
N GLU A 88 1.31 9.37 -1.77
CA GLU A 88 0.96 10.51 -2.63
C GLU A 88 -0.24 10.16 -3.49
N GLY A 89 -1.35 10.86 -3.29
CA GLY A 89 -2.54 10.80 -4.14
C GLY A 89 -2.28 11.37 -5.53
N ALA A 90 -3.14 11.02 -6.49
CA ALA A 90 -3.11 11.63 -7.83
C ALA A 90 -3.39 13.15 -7.78
N ASP A 91 -3.99 13.63 -6.69
CA ASP A 91 -4.19 15.04 -6.35
C ASP A 91 -2.91 15.75 -5.85
N ARG A 92 -1.76 15.04 -5.85
CA ARG A 92 -0.44 15.53 -5.40
C ARG A 92 -0.34 15.83 -3.91
N LYS A 93 -1.35 15.48 -3.11
CA LYS A 93 -1.27 15.56 -1.64
C LYS A 93 -0.71 14.27 -1.08
N SER A 94 -0.02 14.39 0.05
CA SER A 94 0.51 13.25 0.76
C SER A 94 -0.22 13.07 2.08
N PHE A 95 -0.49 11.83 2.43
CA PHE A 95 -1.01 11.40 3.71
C PHE A 95 -0.25 10.16 4.19
N PHE A 96 -0.51 9.72 5.42
CA PHE A 96 0.19 8.56 5.99
C PHE A 96 -0.73 7.35 6.06
N GLY A 97 -0.16 6.16 5.84
CA GLY A 97 -0.83 4.89 6.07
C GLY A 97 0.12 3.90 6.71
N VAL A 98 -0.40 3.06 7.60
CA VAL A 98 0.39 2.02 8.26
C VAL A 98 0.28 0.73 7.47
N ALA A 99 1.42 0.13 7.10
CA ALA A 99 1.50 -1.21 6.54
C ALA A 99 2.26 -2.13 7.48
N GLU A 100 1.81 -3.39 7.63
CA GLU A 100 2.44 -4.37 8.50
C GLU A 100 2.90 -5.62 7.74
N SER A 101 3.98 -6.24 8.23
CA SER A 101 4.55 -7.50 7.73
C SER A 101 5.10 -8.34 8.88
N ASP A 102 5.05 -9.65 8.73
CA ASP A 102 5.68 -10.61 9.66
C ASP A 102 7.17 -10.86 9.33
N THR A 103 7.65 -10.51 8.13
CA THR A 103 9.00 -10.86 7.64
C THR A 103 9.93 -9.65 7.49
N GLY A 104 9.37 -8.46 7.35
CA GLY A 104 10.11 -7.21 7.13
C GLY A 104 10.66 -7.02 5.70
N ILE A 105 10.56 -8.03 4.83
CA ILE A 105 11.10 -8.01 3.45
C ILE A 105 10.04 -8.21 2.36
N ASP A 106 8.85 -8.67 2.73
CA ASP A 106 7.69 -8.88 1.88
C ASP A 106 6.39 -8.90 2.69
N GLY A 107 5.26 -9.22 2.06
CA GLY A 107 4.00 -9.45 2.77
C GLY A 107 3.35 -8.21 3.37
N PHE A 108 3.86 -7.01 3.09
CA PHE A 108 3.31 -5.77 3.64
C PHE A 108 1.89 -5.52 3.16
N LYS A 109 0.96 -5.33 4.11
CA LYS A 109 -0.44 -4.96 3.86
C LYS A 109 -0.79 -3.72 4.67
N PHE A 110 -1.45 -2.76 4.03
CA PHE A 110 -1.98 -1.60 4.75
C PHE A 110 -3.11 -2.01 5.69
N LEU A 111 -3.20 -1.32 6.84
CA LEU A 111 -4.37 -1.37 7.70
C LEU A 111 -5.61 -0.81 6.97
N ASP A 112 -6.80 -1.06 7.52
CA ASP A 112 -8.08 -0.75 6.85
C ASP A 112 -8.23 0.72 6.45
N TYR A 113 -7.67 1.64 7.24
CA TYR A 113 -7.75 3.08 7.02
C TYR A 113 -6.37 3.76 7.09
N PRO A 114 -6.17 4.87 6.36
CA PRO A 114 -5.01 5.71 6.53
C PRO A 114 -5.02 6.38 7.91
N ILE A 115 -3.88 6.97 8.30
CA ILE A 115 -3.75 7.72 9.54
C ILE A 115 -4.57 9.01 9.43
N LEU A 116 -5.46 9.19 10.38
CA LEU A 116 -6.04 10.50 10.68
C LEU A 116 -5.05 11.22 11.60
N LEU A 117 -4.53 12.35 11.11
CA LEU A 117 -3.64 13.22 11.86
C LEU A 117 -4.34 14.57 11.99
N ASP A 118 -4.68 14.93 13.22
CA ASP A 118 -5.37 16.19 13.50
C ASP A 118 -4.49 17.39 13.13
N ASP A 119 -5.10 18.39 12.51
CA ASP A 119 -4.45 19.67 12.29
C ASP A 119 -4.43 20.45 13.60
N THR A 120 -3.26 20.52 14.23
CA THR A 120 -3.08 21.25 15.49
C THR A 120 -2.99 22.77 15.29
N CYS A 121 -2.89 23.24 14.05
CA CYS A 121 -2.82 24.66 13.69
C CYS A 121 -3.80 24.97 12.53
N PRO A 122 -5.12 24.92 12.76
CA PRO A 122 -6.17 24.96 11.73
C PRO A 122 -6.40 26.34 11.08
N GLU A 123 -5.39 27.20 11.07
CA GLU A 123 -5.44 28.63 10.76
C GLU A 123 -5.35 28.94 9.25
#